data_AF-A0A661ZAB4-F1
#
_entry.id   AF-A0A661ZAB4-F1
#
_cell.length_a   1.000
_cell.length_b   1.000
_cell.length_c   1.000
_cell.angle_alpha   90.00
_cell.angle_beta   90.00
_cell.angle_gamma   90.00
#
_symmetry.space_group_name_H-M   'P 1'
#
loop_
_entity.id
_entity.type
_entity.pdbx_description
1 polymer ?
#
loop_
_entity_poly.entity_id
_entity_poly.type
_entity_poly.pdbx_seq_one_letter_code
_entity_poly.pdbx_strand_id
1 'polypeptide(L)'
;MNKISLFAFLLISGYLSAQSLTNNGASITINSGASLTINGDFENLDDGSIDNSGDIYLTGDWANDATSGNLLQGTLGTVIFNGASTQTVGGTSQTWFNNIDLESDASLAATTSVSGQVQLSSSSLSLNNSHLILENTANISGANSIDYIIADGNGRLIQEVGNSNVYFPIGTSTSFVPIMLNNSGITDNYGVRVFEDVLDGGSSGTTIPEIDNCVNMSWDVFEQTNGGSDLSITTYWSNANQG
;
A
#
# COMPACT_ATOMS: atom_id res chain seq x y z
N MET A 1 -4.07 -45.00 -55.69
CA MET A 1 -3.32 -44.40 -54.56
C MET A 1 -4.31 -43.59 -53.72
N ASN A 2 -4.75 -44.15 -52.59
CA ASN A 2 -5.73 -43.52 -51.72
C ASN A 2 -5.04 -42.41 -50.90
N LYS A 3 -5.46 -41.16 -51.08
CA LYS A 3 -4.95 -40.02 -50.32
C LYS A 3 -5.66 -40.00 -48.96
N ILE A 4 -4.92 -40.32 -47.90
CA ILE A 4 -5.35 -40.12 -46.51
C ILE A 4 -5.09 -38.65 -46.19
N SER A 5 -6.15 -37.87 -45.93
CA SER A 5 -6.00 -36.54 -45.34
C SER A 5 -5.92 -36.69 -43.82
N LEU A 6 -4.79 -36.27 -43.25
CA LEU A 6 -4.56 -36.18 -41.81
C LEU A 6 -5.11 -34.84 -41.32
N PHE A 7 -6.16 -34.87 -40.49
CA PHE A 7 -6.66 -33.68 -39.80
C PHE A 7 -5.82 -33.50 -38.52
N ALA A 8 -4.94 -32.49 -38.50
CA ALA A 8 -4.22 -32.11 -37.29
C ALA A 8 -5.17 -31.29 -36.40
N PHE A 9 -5.45 -31.79 -35.20
CA PHE A 9 -6.20 -31.06 -34.18
C PHE A 9 -5.21 -30.18 -33.41
N LEU A 10 -5.23 -28.87 -33.69
CA LEU A 10 -4.44 -27.89 -32.95
C LEU A 10 -5.17 -27.57 -31.63
N LEU A 11 -4.69 -28.12 -30.52
CA LEU A 11 -5.06 -27.67 -29.18
C LEU A 11 -4.43 -26.28 -28.96
N ILE A 12 -5.17 -25.23 -29.30
CA ILE A 12 -4.87 -23.88 -28.87
C ILE A 12 -5.24 -23.84 -27.38
N SER A 13 -4.24 -23.94 -26.51
CA SER A 13 -4.37 -23.51 -25.12
C SER A 13 -4.56 -21.99 -25.14
N GLY A 14 -5.79 -21.54 -25.38
CA GLY A 14 -6.14 -20.15 -25.12
C GLY A 14 -5.88 -19.91 -23.64
N TYR A 15 -5.01 -18.95 -23.34
CA TYR A 15 -4.93 -18.37 -22.01
C TYR A 15 -6.35 -17.98 -21.63
N LEU A 16 -6.94 -18.66 -20.65
CA LEU A 16 -8.14 -18.17 -20.01
C LEU A 16 -7.69 -16.90 -19.29
N SER A 17 -8.10 -15.73 -19.78
CA SER A 17 -7.94 -14.49 -19.02
C SER A 17 -8.59 -14.68 -17.64
N ALA A 18 -7.95 -14.17 -16.60
CA ALA A 18 -8.56 -14.05 -15.29
C ALA A 18 -9.94 -13.37 -15.42
N GLN A 19 -10.89 -13.76 -14.56
CA GLN A 19 -12.23 -13.15 -14.57
C GLN A 19 -12.12 -11.76 -13.95
N SER A 20 -11.78 -10.78 -14.78
CA SER A 20 -11.70 -9.38 -14.36
C SER A 20 -13.11 -8.80 -14.21
N LEU A 21 -13.32 -7.98 -13.18
CA LEU A 21 -14.52 -7.18 -12.99
C LEU A 21 -14.24 -5.73 -13.38
N THR A 22 -14.85 -5.26 -14.46
CA THR A 22 -14.83 -3.86 -14.86
C THR A 22 -16.12 -3.16 -14.44
N ASN A 23 -16.02 -2.13 -13.60
CA ASN A 23 -17.12 -1.22 -13.30
C ASN A 23 -17.01 0.05 -14.15
N ASN A 24 -17.75 0.12 -15.26
CA ASN A 24 -17.69 1.26 -16.19
C ASN A 24 -18.88 2.21 -16.00
N GLY A 25 -18.79 3.10 -15.02
CA GLY A 25 -19.83 4.08 -14.69
C GLY A 25 -21.11 3.51 -14.04
N ALA A 26 -21.08 2.26 -13.58
CA ALA A 26 -22.21 1.65 -12.90
C ALA A 26 -22.12 1.80 -11.36
N SER A 27 -23.21 1.45 -10.67
CA SER A 27 -23.27 1.40 -9.21
C SER A 27 -23.34 -0.05 -8.74
N ILE A 28 -22.44 -0.42 -7.84
CA ILE A 28 -22.41 -1.70 -7.15
C ILE A 28 -22.70 -1.44 -5.68
N THR A 29 -23.58 -2.23 -5.05
CA THR A 29 -23.85 -2.15 -3.62
C THR A 29 -23.60 -3.51 -2.97
N ILE A 30 -22.81 -3.51 -1.90
CA ILE A 30 -22.47 -4.69 -1.11
C ILE A 30 -22.91 -4.40 0.32
N ASN A 31 -24.00 -5.03 0.75
CA ASN A 31 -24.54 -4.81 2.09
C ASN A 31 -23.69 -5.47 3.16
N SER A 32 -23.83 -4.99 4.40
CA SER A 32 -23.22 -5.64 5.56
C SER A 32 -23.60 -7.11 5.65
N GLY A 33 -22.59 -7.96 5.86
CA GLY A 33 -22.73 -9.42 5.89
C GLY A 33 -22.79 -10.09 4.50
N ALA A 34 -22.73 -9.33 3.41
CA ALA A 34 -22.55 -9.87 2.07
C ALA A 34 -21.07 -9.88 1.67
N SER A 35 -20.75 -10.74 0.71
CA SER A 35 -19.41 -10.81 0.12
C SER A 35 -19.48 -10.79 -1.41
N LEU A 36 -18.54 -10.08 -2.03
CA LEU A 36 -18.24 -10.15 -3.46
C LEU A 36 -16.88 -10.82 -3.63
N THR A 37 -16.77 -11.75 -4.57
CA THR A 37 -15.49 -12.39 -4.92
C THR A 37 -15.13 -12.09 -6.36
N ILE A 38 -13.91 -11.58 -6.56
CA ILE A 38 -13.33 -11.22 -7.85
C ILE A 38 -12.10 -12.11 -8.07
N ASN A 39 -12.25 -13.15 -8.88
CA ASN A 39 -11.19 -14.10 -9.21
C ASN A 39 -10.34 -13.60 -10.41
N GLY A 40 -9.75 -12.42 -10.24
CA GLY A 40 -9.00 -11.70 -11.26
C GLY A 40 -8.85 -10.23 -10.87
N ASP A 41 -8.59 -9.39 -11.86
CA ASP A 41 -8.36 -7.96 -11.64
C ASP A 41 -9.69 -7.21 -11.48
N PHE A 42 -9.68 -6.13 -10.71
CA PHE A 42 -10.77 -5.16 -10.65
C PHE A 42 -10.34 -3.86 -11.34
N GLU A 43 -11.20 -3.30 -12.19
CA GLU A 43 -10.98 -2.02 -12.87
C GLU A 43 -12.22 -1.13 -12.72
N ASN A 44 -12.03 0.10 -12.24
CA ASN A 44 -13.08 1.11 -12.18
C ASN A 44 -12.85 2.19 -13.25
N LEU A 45 -13.84 2.41 -14.10
CA LEU A 45 -13.83 3.35 -15.22
C LEU A 45 -15.06 4.26 -15.15
N ASP A 46 -15.03 5.38 -15.88
CA ASP A 46 -16.16 6.32 -16.07
C ASP A 46 -16.91 6.68 -14.76
N ASP A 47 -16.17 6.86 -13.66
CA ASP A 47 -16.72 7.16 -12.32
C ASP A 47 -17.74 6.12 -11.80
N GLY A 48 -17.49 4.84 -12.08
CA GLY A 48 -18.17 3.74 -11.41
C GLY A 48 -18.07 3.86 -9.88
N SER A 49 -19.16 3.49 -9.18
CA SER A 49 -19.26 3.57 -7.72
C SER A 49 -19.45 2.19 -7.10
N ILE A 50 -18.86 2.01 -5.93
CA ILE A 50 -19.11 0.87 -5.05
C ILE A 50 -19.50 1.41 -3.68
N ASP A 51 -20.71 1.11 -3.24
CA ASP A 51 -21.15 1.30 -1.85
C ASP A 51 -20.91 -0.01 -1.09
N ASN A 52 -19.72 -0.11 -0.47
CA ASN A 52 -19.29 -1.33 0.22
C ASN A 52 -19.49 -1.23 1.73
N SER A 53 -20.33 -2.09 2.29
CA SER A 53 -20.47 -2.32 3.74
C SER A 53 -20.18 -3.77 4.14
N GLY A 54 -19.76 -4.62 3.20
CA GLY A 54 -19.41 -6.02 3.39
C GLY A 54 -17.96 -6.30 3.01
N ASP A 55 -17.70 -7.50 2.46
CA ASP A 55 -16.36 -7.95 2.11
C ASP A 55 -16.18 -8.07 0.59
N ILE A 56 -15.06 -7.58 0.06
CA ILE A 56 -14.63 -7.83 -1.32
C ILE A 56 -13.36 -8.68 -1.28
N TYR A 57 -13.42 -9.91 -1.77
CA TYR A 57 -12.26 -10.78 -1.92
C TYR A 57 -11.71 -10.63 -3.34
N LEU A 58 -10.45 -10.26 -3.47
CA LEU A 58 -9.80 -9.97 -4.75
C LEU A 58 -8.50 -10.79 -4.87
N THR A 59 -8.36 -11.55 -5.96
CA THR A 59 -7.15 -12.33 -6.23
C THR A 59 -6.19 -11.72 -7.25
N GLY A 60 -6.59 -10.64 -7.95
CA GLY A 60 -5.79 -9.94 -8.96
C GLY A 60 -5.50 -8.48 -8.58
N ASP A 61 -5.14 -7.66 -9.56
CA ASP A 61 -4.81 -6.25 -9.33
C ASP A 61 -6.07 -5.39 -9.14
N TRP A 62 -5.93 -4.27 -8.45
CA TRP A 62 -6.97 -3.25 -8.29
C TRP A 62 -6.57 -1.99 -9.04
N ALA A 63 -7.35 -1.55 -10.02
CA ALA A 63 -7.12 -0.31 -10.76
C ALA A 63 -8.32 0.65 -10.60
N ASN A 64 -8.05 1.88 -10.17
CA ASN A 64 -9.03 2.98 -10.26
C ASN A 64 -8.61 3.97 -11.35
N ASP A 65 -9.27 3.86 -12.50
CA ASP A 65 -9.08 4.71 -13.67
C ASP A 65 -10.26 5.67 -13.88
N ALA A 66 -11.09 5.84 -12.85
CA ALA A 66 -12.14 6.86 -12.80
C ALA A 66 -11.56 8.26 -12.62
N THR A 67 -12.18 9.28 -13.22
CA THR A 67 -11.66 10.66 -13.22
C THR A 67 -11.72 11.32 -11.84
N SER A 68 -12.74 10.99 -11.04
CA SER A 68 -12.99 11.60 -9.72
C SER A 68 -12.06 11.11 -8.61
N GLY A 69 -11.53 9.89 -8.69
CA GLY A 69 -10.64 9.31 -7.67
C GLY A 69 -11.30 9.07 -6.29
N ASN A 70 -12.63 9.09 -6.20
CA ASN A 70 -13.37 8.96 -4.94
C ASN A 70 -13.94 7.54 -4.72
N LEU A 71 -13.48 6.55 -5.49
CA LEU A 71 -13.94 5.18 -5.38
C LEU A 71 -13.79 4.68 -3.94
N LEU A 72 -14.89 4.13 -3.38
CA LEU A 72 -15.01 3.62 -2.01
C LEU A 72 -14.86 4.67 -0.89
N GLN A 73 -14.78 5.97 -1.20
CA GLN A 73 -14.69 7.02 -0.19
C GLN A 73 -15.94 7.02 0.71
N GLY A 74 -15.73 6.98 2.03
CA GLY A 74 -16.82 6.99 3.02
C GLY A 74 -17.62 5.67 3.13
N THR A 75 -17.17 4.61 2.46
CA THR A 75 -17.73 3.26 2.63
C THR A 75 -17.27 2.63 3.96
N LEU A 76 -17.78 1.46 4.33
CA LEU A 76 -17.51 0.83 5.64
C LEU A 76 -16.98 -0.60 5.54
N GLY A 77 -16.95 -1.17 4.34
CA GLY A 77 -16.56 -2.55 4.11
C GLY A 77 -15.05 -2.77 4.10
N THR A 78 -14.67 -4.02 3.87
CA THR A 78 -13.29 -4.48 3.78
C THR A 78 -12.98 -4.95 2.37
N VAL A 79 -11.79 -4.63 1.87
CA VAL A 79 -11.22 -5.23 0.66
C VAL A 79 -10.08 -6.16 1.07
N ILE A 80 -10.20 -7.43 0.74
CA ILE A 80 -9.26 -8.50 1.09
C ILE A 80 -8.45 -8.85 -0.16
N PHE A 81 -7.15 -8.62 -0.09
CA PHE A 81 -6.18 -8.98 -1.14
C PHE A 81 -5.61 -10.36 -0.82
N ASN A 82 -6.12 -11.39 -1.51
CA ASN A 82 -5.83 -12.81 -1.24
C ASN A 82 -5.40 -13.59 -2.49
N GLY A 83 -4.71 -12.93 -3.40
CA GLY A 83 -4.13 -13.49 -4.62
C GLY A 83 -2.93 -14.39 -4.35
N ALA A 84 -2.63 -15.31 -5.27
CA ALA A 84 -1.47 -16.22 -5.13
C ALA A 84 -0.12 -15.54 -5.42
N SER A 85 -0.14 -14.33 -5.97
CA SER A 85 1.02 -13.50 -6.28
C SER A 85 0.82 -12.11 -5.70
N THR A 86 1.89 -11.33 -5.60
CA THR A 86 1.81 -9.92 -5.20
C THR A 86 0.78 -9.18 -6.04
N GLN A 87 -0.16 -8.50 -5.39
CA GLN A 87 -1.21 -7.71 -6.04
C GLN A 87 -0.82 -6.23 -6.08
N THR A 88 -1.28 -5.51 -7.08
CA THR A 88 -1.02 -4.08 -7.24
C THR A 88 -2.29 -3.28 -7.06
N VAL A 89 -2.24 -2.25 -6.20
CA VAL A 89 -3.26 -1.20 -6.13
C VAL A 89 -2.76 -0.02 -6.96
N GLY A 90 -3.34 0.17 -8.13
CA GLY A 90 -2.94 1.16 -9.12
C GLY A 90 -4.13 1.86 -9.78
N GLY A 91 -3.96 2.15 -11.06
CA GLY A 91 -4.81 3.06 -11.82
C GLY A 91 -4.23 4.47 -11.89
N THR A 92 -4.90 5.32 -12.65
CA THR A 92 -4.53 6.72 -12.88
C THR A 92 -5.03 7.66 -11.77
N SER A 93 -5.90 7.17 -10.90
CA SER A 93 -6.50 7.93 -9.79
C SER A 93 -6.31 7.24 -8.44
N GLN A 94 -6.37 8.05 -7.38
CA GLN A 94 -6.36 7.54 -6.01
C GLN A 94 -7.53 6.57 -5.76
N THR A 95 -7.30 5.55 -4.94
CA THR A 95 -8.37 4.71 -4.38
C THR A 95 -8.52 5.01 -2.89
N TRP A 96 -9.76 5.05 -2.40
CA TRP A 96 -10.05 5.05 -0.97
C TRP A 96 -10.41 3.63 -0.53
N PHE A 97 -10.08 3.29 0.70
CA PHE A 97 -10.62 2.11 1.36
C PHE A 97 -11.07 2.49 2.76
N ASN A 98 -12.08 1.79 3.27
CA ASN A 98 -12.31 1.80 4.71
C ASN A 98 -11.32 0.86 5.39
N ASN A 99 -11.44 -0.45 5.14
CA ASN A 99 -10.46 -1.43 5.58
C ASN A 99 -9.82 -2.14 4.39
N ILE A 100 -8.53 -2.43 4.50
CA ILE A 100 -7.84 -3.42 3.68
C ILE A 100 -7.28 -4.53 4.56
N ASP A 101 -7.44 -5.78 4.13
CA ASP A 101 -6.78 -6.94 4.70
C ASP A 101 -5.86 -7.56 3.64
N LEU A 102 -4.57 -7.54 3.91
CA LEU A 102 -3.56 -8.10 3.03
C LEU A 102 -3.26 -9.52 3.49
N GLU A 103 -3.86 -10.53 2.85
CA GLU A 103 -3.55 -11.95 3.05
C GLU A 103 -2.41 -12.42 2.13
N SER A 104 -1.90 -11.50 1.29
CA SER A 104 -0.75 -11.68 0.40
C SER A 104 -0.06 -10.33 0.19
N ASP A 105 1.21 -10.37 -0.21
CA ASP A 105 1.95 -9.13 -0.45
C ASP A 105 1.23 -8.24 -1.46
N ALA A 106 1.29 -6.93 -1.22
CA ALA A 106 0.74 -5.95 -2.14
C ALA A 106 1.72 -4.83 -2.43
N SER A 107 1.47 -4.10 -3.52
CA SER A 107 2.23 -2.91 -3.85
C SER A 107 1.33 -1.78 -4.34
N LEU A 108 1.75 -0.54 -4.12
CA LEU A 108 1.05 0.64 -4.61
C LEU A 108 1.68 1.14 -5.91
N ALA A 109 0.83 1.40 -6.91
CA ALA A 109 1.15 2.11 -8.14
C ALA A 109 0.34 3.43 -8.28
N ALA A 110 -0.61 3.66 -7.38
CA ALA A 110 -1.32 4.93 -7.19
C ALA A 110 -1.41 5.26 -5.70
N THR A 111 -1.63 6.54 -5.36
CA THR A 111 -1.87 6.94 -3.98
C THR A 111 -3.13 6.27 -3.45
N THR A 112 -3.08 5.81 -2.21
CA THR A 112 -4.18 5.08 -1.57
C THR A 112 -4.47 5.67 -0.20
N SER A 113 -5.73 5.96 0.08
CA SER A 113 -6.19 6.41 1.39
C SER A 113 -6.95 5.30 2.11
N VAL A 114 -6.69 5.12 3.40
CA VAL A 114 -7.37 4.14 4.27
C VAL A 114 -7.94 4.87 5.48
N SER A 115 -9.23 4.68 5.75
CA SER A 115 -9.94 5.39 6.82
C SER A 115 -10.23 4.59 8.08
N GLY A 116 -10.13 3.25 8.01
CA GLY A 116 -10.32 2.34 9.12
C GLY A 116 -9.04 1.58 9.46
N GLN A 117 -8.73 0.52 8.71
CA GLN A 117 -7.60 -0.36 9.07
C GLN A 117 -6.83 -0.86 7.85
N VAL A 118 -5.51 -0.93 8.00
CA VAL A 118 -4.62 -1.78 7.20
C VAL A 118 -4.23 -2.98 8.06
N GLN A 119 -4.77 -4.16 7.74
CA GLN A 119 -4.41 -5.41 8.39
C GLN A 119 -3.36 -6.13 7.54
N LEU A 120 -2.22 -6.44 8.15
CA LEU A 120 -1.15 -7.25 7.55
C LEU A 120 -1.26 -8.69 8.06
N SER A 121 -1.70 -9.60 7.20
CA SER A 121 -1.96 -11.01 7.53
C SER A 121 -0.93 -11.91 6.86
N SER A 122 0.31 -11.90 7.39
CA SER A 122 1.48 -12.55 6.78
C SER A 122 1.83 -11.96 5.41
N SER A 123 1.86 -10.63 5.33
CA SER A 123 2.06 -9.86 4.12
C SER A 123 2.77 -8.53 4.40
N SER A 124 3.43 -7.99 3.38
CA SER A 124 3.96 -6.63 3.36
C SER A 124 3.30 -5.79 2.26
N LEU A 125 3.26 -4.47 2.47
CA LEU A 125 2.79 -3.51 1.48
C LEU A 125 3.94 -2.62 1.01
N SER A 126 4.35 -2.76 -0.25
CA SER A 126 5.32 -1.85 -0.87
C SER A 126 4.67 -0.58 -1.36
N LEU A 127 5.17 0.57 -0.91
CA LEU A 127 4.68 1.87 -1.34
C LEU A 127 5.21 2.29 -2.71
N ASN A 128 6.32 1.71 -3.16
CA ASN A 128 7.03 2.13 -4.38
C ASN A 128 7.19 3.66 -4.42
N ASN A 129 6.55 4.33 -5.38
CA ASN A 129 6.55 5.80 -5.51
C ASN A 129 5.24 6.47 -5.08
N SER A 130 4.31 5.71 -4.50
CA SER A 130 2.97 6.15 -4.16
C SER A 130 2.79 6.29 -2.65
N HIS A 131 1.91 7.19 -2.22
CA HIS A 131 1.66 7.38 -0.79
C HIS A 131 0.57 6.44 -0.29
N LEU A 132 0.76 5.90 0.92
CA LEU A 132 -0.32 5.36 1.74
C LEU A 132 -0.69 6.44 2.75
N ILE A 133 -1.93 6.92 2.70
CA ILE A 133 -2.46 7.92 3.62
C ILE A 133 -3.41 7.20 4.58
N LEU A 134 -3.12 7.27 5.87
CA LEU A 134 -4.05 6.84 6.91
C LEU A 134 -4.79 8.08 7.40
N GLU A 135 -6.12 8.08 7.24
CA GLU A 135 -6.96 9.14 7.78
C GLU A 135 -6.95 9.13 9.31
N ASN A 136 -7.45 10.20 9.91
CA ASN A 136 -7.60 10.28 11.36
C ASN A 136 -8.34 9.03 11.89
N THR A 137 -7.81 8.43 12.96
CA THR A 137 -8.24 7.17 13.60
C THR A 137 -7.88 5.87 12.88
N ALA A 138 -7.40 5.92 11.65
CA ALA A 138 -6.98 4.71 10.95
C ALA A 138 -5.72 4.10 11.59
N ASN A 139 -5.63 2.76 11.59
CA ASN A 139 -4.53 2.04 12.21
C ASN A 139 -3.93 0.96 11.29
N ILE A 140 -2.68 0.60 11.56
CA ILE A 140 -2.05 -0.61 11.01
C ILE A 140 -2.05 -1.68 12.09
N SER A 141 -2.40 -2.92 11.74
CA SER A 141 -2.35 -4.09 12.62
C SER A 141 -1.62 -5.25 11.94
N GLY A 142 -1.12 -6.20 12.74
CA GLY A 142 -0.34 -7.34 12.25
C GLY A 142 1.15 -7.06 12.01
N ALA A 143 1.56 -5.79 12.05
CA ALA A 143 2.93 -5.40 11.72
C ALA A 143 4.00 -6.03 12.64
N ASN A 144 5.06 -6.57 12.06
CA ASN A 144 6.20 -7.20 12.72
C ASN A 144 7.44 -7.19 11.80
N SER A 145 8.48 -7.96 12.13
CA SER A 145 9.75 -7.97 11.37
C SER A 145 9.68 -8.57 9.97
N ILE A 146 8.60 -9.26 9.61
CA ILE A 146 8.37 -9.85 8.28
C ILE A 146 7.12 -9.27 7.58
N ASP A 147 6.19 -8.73 8.35
CA ASP A 147 4.95 -8.13 7.85
C ASP A 147 4.96 -6.63 8.15
N TYR A 148 5.26 -5.78 7.17
CA TYR A 148 5.37 -4.33 7.40
C TYR A 148 5.17 -3.53 6.12
N ILE A 149 5.19 -2.20 6.24
CA ILE A 149 5.10 -1.29 5.11
C ILE A 149 6.50 -1.06 4.54
N ILE A 150 6.75 -1.48 3.31
CA ILE A 150 8.03 -1.23 2.63
C ILE A 150 7.97 0.17 2.01
N ALA A 151 8.78 1.09 2.53
CA ALA A 151 8.78 2.51 2.18
C ALA A 151 10.19 2.98 1.76
N ASP A 152 10.86 2.21 0.89
CA ASP A 152 12.21 2.48 0.38
C ASP A 152 12.28 3.14 -1.00
N GLY A 153 11.13 3.33 -1.65
CA GLY A 153 10.98 4.21 -2.81
C GLY A 153 10.66 5.66 -2.42
N ASN A 154 10.00 6.41 -3.31
CA ASN A 154 9.56 7.79 -3.01
C ASN A 154 8.19 7.86 -2.31
N GLY A 155 7.48 6.73 -2.24
CA GLY A 155 6.25 6.59 -1.47
C GLY A 155 6.48 6.82 0.02
N ARG A 156 5.44 7.31 0.70
CA ARG A 156 5.48 7.61 2.14
C ARG A 156 4.25 7.04 2.82
N LEU A 157 4.45 6.52 4.03
CA LEU A 157 3.34 6.29 4.95
C LEU A 157 3.03 7.62 5.63
N ILE A 158 1.81 8.11 5.46
CA ILE A 158 1.34 9.40 5.99
C ILE A 158 0.32 9.13 7.10
N GLN A 159 0.58 9.68 8.29
CA GLN A 159 -0.32 9.58 9.45
C GLN A 159 -0.39 10.90 10.21
N GLU A 160 -1.54 11.16 10.86
CA GLU A 160 -1.69 12.28 11.79
C GLU A 160 -0.88 12.01 13.07
N VAL A 161 -0.08 12.99 13.50
CA VAL A 161 0.69 12.94 14.75
C VAL A 161 0.39 14.18 15.58
N GLY A 162 -0.20 13.94 16.74
CA GLY A 162 -0.38 14.93 17.82
C GLY A 162 0.41 14.55 19.06
N ASN A 163 -0.08 14.94 20.23
CA ASN A 163 0.60 14.76 21.52
C ASN A 163 0.50 13.32 22.09
N SER A 164 0.58 12.32 21.22
CA SER A 164 0.60 10.90 21.55
C SER A 164 1.53 10.18 20.58
N ASN A 165 2.13 9.09 21.04
CA ASN A 165 3.05 8.32 20.21
C ASN A 165 2.29 7.67 19.05
N VAL A 166 2.77 7.91 17.84
CA VAL A 166 2.31 7.28 16.61
C VAL A 166 3.43 6.42 16.06
N TYR A 167 3.14 5.14 15.86
CA TYR A 167 4.09 4.15 15.39
C TYR A 167 3.94 3.94 13.89
N PHE A 168 5.05 4.08 13.16
CA PHE A 168 5.15 3.85 11.72
C PHE A 168 5.89 2.52 11.51
N PRO A 169 5.18 1.41 11.23
CA PRO A 169 5.77 0.10 10.97
C PRO A 169 6.35 0.04 9.56
N ILE A 170 7.41 0.81 9.30
CA ILE A 170 8.05 0.89 7.99
C ILE A 170 9.39 0.16 7.95
N GLY A 171 9.85 -0.14 6.74
CA GLY A 171 11.15 -0.71 6.47
C GLY A 171 11.57 -0.55 5.02
N THR A 172 12.75 -1.09 4.70
CA THR A 172 13.17 -1.37 3.33
C THR A 172 12.73 -2.77 2.93
N SER A 173 12.85 -3.13 1.66
CA SER A 173 12.63 -4.49 1.15
C SER A 173 13.47 -5.57 1.85
N THR A 174 14.51 -5.18 2.58
CA THR A 174 15.47 -6.05 3.26
C THR A 174 15.43 -5.94 4.78
N SER A 175 14.80 -4.91 5.35
CA SER A 175 14.90 -4.62 6.78
C SER A 175 13.72 -3.85 7.36
N PHE A 176 13.16 -4.36 8.45
CA PHE A 176 12.19 -3.67 9.27
C PHE A 176 12.87 -2.70 10.25
N VAL A 177 12.64 -1.39 10.04
CA VAL A 177 13.31 -0.30 10.76
C VAL A 177 12.29 0.78 11.15
N PRO A 178 11.35 0.46 12.06
CA PRO A 178 10.23 1.32 12.34
C PRO A 178 10.66 2.61 13.04
N ILE A 179 9.75 3.58 13.05
CA ILE A 179 9.95 4.87 13.72
C ILE A 179 8.69 5.24 14.50
N MET A 180 8.88 5.92 15.62
CA MET A 180 7.81 6.45 16.44
C MET A 180 7.94 7.96 16.52
N LEU A 181 6.85 8.65 16.21
CA LEU A 181 6.74 10.11 16.23
C LEU A 181 5.79 10.54 17.36
N ASN A 182 6.06 11.68 17.98
CA ASN A 182 5.15 12.35 18.90
C ASN A 182 5.32 13.86 18.70
N ASN A 183 4.23 14.59 18.51
CA ASN A 183 4.26 16.02 18.24
C ASN A 183 3.51 16.76 19.35
N SER A 184 4.26 17.43 20.22
CA SER A 184 3.69 18.22 21.32
C SER A 184 3.28 19.64 20.90
N GLY A 185 3.50 19.99 19.62
CA GLY A 185 3.07 21.22 18.98
C GLY A 185 1.64 21.14 18.41
N ILE A 186 1.44 21.71 17.22
CA ILE A 186 0.17 21.65 16.49
C ILE A 186 0.08 20.31 15.77
N THR A 187 -0.98 19.53 16.05
CA THR A 187 -1.26 18.27 15.34
C THR A 187 -1.22 18.47 13.82
N ASP A 188 -0.49 17.59 13.13
CA ASP A 188 -0.35 17.62 11.67
C ASP A 188 -0.10 16.21 11.13
N ASN A 189 -0.17 16.04 9.81
CA ASN A 189 0.20 14.82 9.11
C ASN A 189 1.70 14.78 8.82
N TYR A 190 2.33 13.64 9.11
CA TYR A 190 3.72 13.38 8.78
C TYR A 190 3.84 12.22 7.81
N GLY A 191 4.59 12.44 6.73
CA GLY A 191 4.94 11.43 5.74
C GLY A 191 6.34 10.86 5.98
N VAL A 192 6.42 9.56 6.22
CA VAL A 192 7.68 8.90 6.55
C VAL A 192 8.04 7.88 5.46
N ARG A 193 9.31 7.90 5.05
CA ARG A 193 9.95 6.84 4.28
C ARG A 193 11.34 6.52 4.87
N VAL A 194 11.94 5.42 4.44
CA VAL A 194 13.24 4.97 4.93
C VAL A 194 14.07 4.35 3.81
N PHE A 195 15.35 4.66 3.73
CA PHE A 195 16.26 4.07 2.74
C PHE A 195 17.58 3.66 3.40
N GLU A 196 18.27 2.71 2.78
CA GLU A 196 19.64 2.33 3.18
C GLU A 196 20.62 3.47 2.87
N ASP A 197 21.77 3.48 3.56
CA ASP A 197 22.84 4.48 3.45
C ASP A 197 22.58 5.76 4.28
N VAL A 198 23.66 6.53 4.49
CA VAL A 198 23.66 7.86 5.09
C VAL A 198 24.41 8.81 4.17
N LEU A 199 23.67 9.71 3.54
CA LEU A 199 24.18 10.59 2.50
C LEU A 199 24.50 11.99 3.04
N ASP A 200 25.55 12.62 2.50
CA ASP A 200 25.99 13.96 2.90
C ASP A 200 24.97 15.09 2.59
N GLY A 201 24.07 14.87 1.64
CA GLY A 201 22.93 15.74 1.33
C GLY A 201 21.60 15.28 1.93
N GLY A 202 21.62 14.37 2.91
CA GLY A 202 20.44 13.78 3.55
C GLY A 202 19.76 12.74 2.65
N SER A 203 19.08 13.20 1.59
CA SER A 203 18.41 12.34 0.60
C SER A 203 19.10 12.30 -0.77
N SER A 204 20.30 12.87 -0.87
CA SER A 204 21.07 12.97 -2.11
C SER A 204 22.56 13.08 -1.81
N GLY A 205 23.41 12.93 -2.84
CA GLY A 205 24.85 13.06 -2.69
C GLY A 205 25.55 11.71 -2.56
N THR A 206 26.62 11.67 -1.77
CA THR A 206 27.45 10.45 -1.58
C THR A 206 27.39 9.98 -0.13
N THR A 207 27.64 8.68 0.08
CA THR A 207 27.82 8.07 1.40
C THR A 207 28.81 8.87 2.26
N ILE A 208 28.46 9.13 3.52
CA ILE A 208 29.37 9.81 4.44
C ILE A 208 30.61 8.94 4.73
N PRO A 209 31.79 9.55 4.98
CA PRO A 209 33.02 8.79 5.28
C PRO A 209 32.93 7.90 6.53
N GLU A 210 32.06 8.25 7.49
CA GLU A 210 31.89 7.56 8.77
C GLU A 210 30.77 6.51 8.77
N ILE A 211 30.29 6.08 7.59
CA ILE A 211 29.20 5.10 7.46
C ILE A 211 29.44 3.87 8.36
N ASP A 212 30.70 3.41 8.41
CA ASP A 212 31.19 2.29 9.22
C ASP A 212 30.94 2.41 10.75
N ASN A 213 30.52 3.59 11.24
CA ASN A 213 30.28 3.88 12.65
C ASN A 213 28.87 4.41 12.92
N CYS A 214 27.94 4.23 11.99
CA CYS A 214 26.57 4.71 12.12
C CYS A 214 25.54 3.59 11.91
N VAL A 215 24.27 3.99 11.99
CA VAL A 215 23.16 3.16 11.51
C VAL A 215 23.03 3.46 10.02
N ASN A 216 23.20 2.47 9.17
CA ASN A 216 23.22 2.57 7.71
C ASN A 216 21.82 2.70 7.11
N MET A 217 20.99 3.49 7.78
CA MET A 217 19.59 3.75 7.45
C MET A 217 19.31 5.23 7.65
N SER A 218 18.59 5.82 6.70
CA SER A 218 18.12 7.20 6.76
C SER A 218 16.60 7.22 6.78
N TRP A 219 16.02 7.80 7.83
CA TRP A 219 14.61 8.10 7.92
C TRP A 219 14.34 9.50 7.41
N ASP A 220 13.48 9.60 6.40
CA ASP A 220 13.08 10.86 5.80
C ASP A 220 11.65 11.18 6.25
N VAL A 221 11.55 12.19 7.12
CA VAL A 221 10.32 12.64 7.75
C VAL A 221 9.90 13.98 7.14
N PHE A 222 8.70 14.00 6.56
CA PHE A 222 8.10 15.17 5.92
C PHE A 222 6.91 15.65 6.75
N GLU A 223 6.86 16.95 7.06
CA GLU A 223 5.70 17.62 7.65
C GLU A 223 4.80 18.18 6.54
N GLN A 224 3.51 17.85 6.56
CA GLN A 224 2.59 18.28 5.50
C GLN A 224 2.28 19.78 5.55
N THR A 225 2.09 20.33 6.75
CA THR A 225 1.81 21.75 6.99
C THR A 225 2.99 22.38 7.71
N ASN A 226 3.84 23.08 6.95
CA ASN A 226 5.09 23.61 7.48
C ASN A 226 4.91 24.53 8.70
N GLY A 227 5.52 24.14 9.81
CA GLY A 227 5.65 24.92 11.05
C GLY A 227 4.62 24.57 12.12
N GLY A 228 4.96 24.87 13.37
CA GLY A 228 4.10 24.60 14.53
C GLY A 228 4.38 23.25 15.21
N SER A 229 5.29 22.45 14.68
CA SER A 229 5.75 21.20 15.30
C SER A 229 6.67 21.38 16.48
N ASP A 230 6.54 20.44 17.41
CA ASP A 230 7.53 20.12 18.44
C ASP A 230 7.67 18.59 18.47
N LEU A 231 8.44 18.08 17.49
CA LEU A 231 8.48 16.68 17.11
C LEU A 231 9.59 15.93 17.88
N SER A 232 9.18 14.92 18.65
CA SER A 232 10.05 13.91 19.22
C SER A 232 10.06 12.66 18.33
N ILE A 233 11.26 12.14 18.06
CA ILE A 233 11.48 11.01 17.16
C ILE A 233 12.22 9.90 17.90
N THR A 234 11.74 8.66 17.76
CA THR A 234 12.45 7.45 18.22
C THR A 234 12.54 6.45 17.08
N THR A 235 13.75 6.09 16.66
CA THR A 235 14.00 5.09 15.62
C THR A 235 14.37 3.74 16.22
N TYR A 236 14.07 2.67 15.50
CA TYR A 236 14.38 1.30 15.89
C TYR A 236 15.10 0.59 14.74
N TRP A 237 16.18 -0.13 15.05
CA TRP A 237 16.97 -0.87 14.08
C TRP A 237 17.61 -2.10 14.70
N SER A 238 18.08 -3.01 13.87
CA SER A 238 18.84 -4.19 14.29
C SER A 238 20.35 -4.00 14.12
N ASN A 239 21.17 -4.89 14.66
CA ASN A 239 22.62 -4.86 14.42
C ASN A 239 23.01 -5.08 12.96
N ALA A 240 22.12 -5.67 12.13
CA ALA A 240 22.38 -5.83 10.70
C ALA A 240 22.34 -4.49 9.94
N ASN A 241 21.77 -3.44 10.55
CA ASN A 241 21.67 -2.10 10.00
C ASN A 241 22.82 -1.18 10.44
N GLN A 242 23.87 -1.72 11.05
CA GLN A 242 24.97 -0.92 11.59
C GLN A 242 26.25 -1.21 10.83
N GLY A 243 27.07 -0.16 10.73
CA GLY A 243 28.51 -0.25 10.66
C GLY A 243 29.10 -0.18 9.28
#